data_AF-A0A968Q1R2-F1
#
_entry.id   AF-A0A968Q1R2-F1
#
_cell.length_a   1.000
_cell.length_b   1.000
_cell.length_c   1.000
_cell.angle_alpha   90.00
_cell.angle_beta   90.00
_cell.angle_gamma   90.00
#
_symmetry.space_group_name_H-M   'P 1'
#
loop_
_entity.id
_entity.type
_entity.pdbx_description
1 polymer ?
#
loop_
_entity_poly.entity_id
_entity_poly.type
_entity_poly.pdbx_seq_one_letter_code
_entity_poly.pdbx_strand_id
1 'polypeptide(L)'
;MGLARRQFLQMVSASFLGWQAMSYRQIAQAADLYGNNLSQSTKRKLALLIGINQYDAKGDWLPLNGCVTDVDLQQELLVHRFGFKPADIMTLNRSICH
;
A
#
# COMPACT_ATOMS: atom_id res chain seq x y z
N MET A 1 -1.05 45.14 13.26
CA MET A 1 0.08 44.41 13.86
C MET A 1 0.65 43.47 12.81
N GLY A 2 1.88 43.68 12.35
CA GLY A 2 2.50 42.85 11.30
C GLY A 2 3.15 41.60 11.89
N LEU A 3 3.00 40.44 11.24
CA LEU A 3 3.67 39.21 11.64
C LEU A 3 5.19 39.40 11.53
N ALA A 4 5.94 39.06 12.59
CA ALA A 4 7.39 39.15 12.56
C ALA A 4 7.95 38.10 11.57
N ARG A 5 8.89 38.49 10.70
CA ARG A 5 9.55 37.58 9.74
C ARG A 5 10.03 36.27 10.36
N ARG A 6 10.48 36.31 11.61
CA ARG A 6 10.92 35.12 12.37
C ARG A 6 9.77 34.15 12.69
N GLN A 7 8.60 34.67 13.05
CA GLN A 7 7.41 33.85 13.30
C GLN A 7 6.91 33.19 12.01
N PHE A 8 6.97 33.93 10.90
CA PHE A 8 6.65 33.37 9.58
C PHE A 8 7.61 32.24 9.18
N LEU A 9 8.92 32.43 9.33
CA LEU A 9 9.91 31.39 9.04
C LEU A 9 9.77 30.17 9.96
N GLN A 10 9.49 30.38 11.25
CA GLN A 10 9.21 29.28 12.19
C GLN A 10 7.95 28.51 11.78
N MET A 11 6.89 29.20 11.39
CA MET A 11 5.65 28.57 10.94
C MET A 11 5.86 27.78 9.64
N VAL A 12 6.51 28.35 8.62
CA VAL A 12 6.80 27.64 7.34
C VAL A 12 7.69 26.42 7.57
N SER A 13 8.73 26.54 8.40
CA SER A 13 9.63 25.41 8.71
C SER A 13 8.92 24.28 9.47
N ALA A 14 8.05 24.62 10.44
CA ALA A 14 7.25 23.64 11.16
C ALA A 14 6.21 22.95 10.25
N SER A 15 5.60 23.69 9.32
CA SER A 15 4.63 23.14 8.36
C SER A 15 5.26 22.15 7.38
N PHE A 16 6.45 22.45 6.85
CA PHE A 16 7.16 21.54 5.92
C PHE A 16 7.61 20.24 6.60
N LEU A 17 8.18 20.34 7.80
CA LEU A 17 8.63 19.16 8.57
C LEU A 17 7.44 18.34 9.10
N GLY A 18 6.34 19.01 9.47
CA GLY A 18 5.11 18.34 9.90
C GLY A 18 4.49 17.47 8.79
N TRP A 19 4.53 17.93 7.53
CA TRP A 19 3.93 17.18 6.41
C TRP A 19 4.66 15.86 6.13
N GLN A 20 6.00 15.86 6.12
CA GLN A 20 6.77 14.63 5.89
C GLN A 20 6.72 13.68 7.09
N ALA A 21 6.80 14.19 8.32
CA ALA A 21 6.82 13.37 9.53
C ALA A 21 5.47 12.68 9.83
N MET A 22 4.34 13.31 9.48
CA MET A 22 3.00 12.72 9.66
C MET A 22 2.76 11.56 8.70
N SER A 23 3.24 11.66 7.45
CA SER A 23 3.05 10.61 6.44
C SER A 23 3.77 9.30 6.81
N TYR A 24 5.02 9.38 7.27
CA TYR A 24 5.82 8.19 7.60
C TYR A 24 5.26 7.43 8.79
N ARG A 25 4.81 8.14 9.84
CA ARG A 25 4.25 7.51 11.04
C ARG A 25 2.96 6.75 10.73
N GLN A 26 2.10 7.30 9.88
CA GLN A 26 0.84 6.66 9.50
C GLN A 26 1.10 5.40 8.67
N ILE A 27 2.05 5.45 7.73
CA ILE A 27 2.45 4.29 6.93
C ILE A 27 3.07 3.20 7.82
N ALA A 28 3.95 3.57 8.75
CA ALA A 28 4.56 2.62 9.68
C ALA A 28 3.51 1.94 10.56
N GLN A 29 2.57 2.70 11.12
CA GLN A 29 1.47 2.14 11.92
C GLN A 29 0.57 1.21 11.10
N ALA A 30 0.24 1.58 9.86
CA ALA A 30 -0.54 0.71 8.98
C ALA A 30 0.21 -0.58 8.65
N ALA A 31 1.52 -0.50 8.39
CA ALA A 31 2.37 -1.66 8.15
C ALA A 31 2.47 -2.57 9.38
N ASP A 32 2.58 -1.99 10.58
CA ASP A 32 2.63 -2.74 11.84
C ASP A 32 1.31 -3.49 12.10
N LEU A 33 0.16 -2.81 11.92
CA LEU A 33 -1.15 -3.44 12.06
C LEU A 33 -1.34 -4.57 11.03
N TYR A 34 -0.92 -4.32 9.79
CA TYR A 34 -0.97 -5.31 8.71
C TYR A 34 -0.12 -6.55 9.05
N GLY A 35 1.14 -6.35 9.43
CA GLY A 35 2.05 -7.43 9.80
C GLY A 35 1.64 -8.18 11.06
N ASN A 36 1.13 -7.48 12.07
CA ASN A 36 0.66 -8.11 13.30
C ASN A 36 -0.55 -9.02 13.06
N ASN A 37 -1.54 -8.58 12.28
CA ASN A 37 -2.71 -9.41 11.98
C ASN A 37 -2.36 -10.65 11.15
N LEU A 38 -1.45 -10.53 10.18
CA LEU A 38 -1.06 -11.64 9.32
C LEU A 38 -0.08 -12.62 9.96
N SER A 39 0.69 -12.18 10.95
CA SER A 39 1.62 -13.03 11.69
C SER A 39 0.95 -13.85 12.80
N GLN A 40 -0.29 -13.51 13.20
CA GLN A 40 -1.04 -14.31 14.17
C GLN A 40 -1.13 -15.78 13.73
N SER A 41 -0.85 -16.68 14.68
CA SER A 41 -0.90 -18.12 14.45
C SER A 41 -2.36 -18.56 14.42
N THR A 42 -2.87 -18.87 13.24
CA THR A 42 -4.22 -19.40 13.02
C THR A 42 -4.12 -20.81 12.43
N LYS A 43 -5.14 -21.64 12.64
CA LYS A 43 -5.16 -23.02 12.11
C LYS A 43 -5.11 -23.07 10.57
N ARG A 44 -5.69 -22.06 9.90
CA ARG A 44 -5.72 -21.93 8.45
C ARG A 44 -5.72 -20.45 8.08
N LYS A 45 -4.89 -20.06 7.12
CA LYS A 45 -4.78 -18.70 6.59
C LYS A 45 -5.26 -18.72 5.14
N LEU A 46 -6.21 -17.85 4.78
CA LEU A 46 -6.77 -17.73 3.43
C LEU A 46 -6.54 -16.30 2.93
N ALA A 47 -6.16 -16.14 1.67
CA ALA A 47 -5.98 -14.83 1.05
C ALA A 47 -6.66 -14.76 -0.33
N LEU A 48 -7.20 -13.59 -0.65
CA LEU A 48 -7.69 -13.24 -1.97
C LEU A 48 -6.88 -12.03 -2.45
N LEU A 49 -6.11 -12.23 -3.52
CA LEU A 49 -5.33 -11.18 -4.16
C LEU A 49 -6.02 -10.74 -5.45
N ILE A 50 -6.19 -9.44 -5.65
CA ILE A 50 -6.88 -8.88 -6.81
C ILE A 50 -6.00 -7.82 -7.46
N GLY A 51 -5.62 -8.03 -8.72
CA GLY A 51 -4.77 -7.11 -9.49
C GLY A 51 -5.42 -6.76 -10.84
N ILE A 52 -5.88 -5.52 -11.00
CA ILE A 52 -6.61 -5.09 -12.20
C ILE A 52 -5.78 -4.03 -12.91
N ASN A 53 -5.15 -4.41 -14.02
CA ASN A 53 -4.48 -3.44 -14.91
C ASN A 53 -5.48 -2.86 -15.91
N GLN A 54 -6.39 -3.70 -16.40
CA GLN A 54 -7.36 -3.34 -17.41
C GLN A 54 -8.66 -2.82 -16.79
N TYR A 55 -8.79 -1.52 -16.80
CA TYR A 55 -10.10 -0.87 -16.68
C TYR A 55 -10.62 -0.62 -18.08
N ASP A 56 -11.92 -0.87 -18.29
CA ASP A 56 -12.58 -0.42 -19.53
C ASP A 56 -12.43 1.10 -19.57
N ALA A 57 -11.56 1.58 -20.46
CA ALA A 57 -11.27 2.99 -20.66
C ALA A 57 -12.51 3.66 -21.28
N LYS A 58 -13.55 3.87 -20.47
CA LYS A 58 -14.67 4.76 -20.79
C LYS A 58 -14.25 6.16 -20.35
N GLY A 59 -13.50 6.87 -21.20
CA GLY A 59 -12.99 8.23 -20.95
C GLY A 59 -11.46 8.33 -20.96
N ASP A 60 -10.90 9.39 -20.35
CA ASP A 60 -9.45 9.72 -20.33
C ASP A 60 -8.58 8.80 -19.45
N TRP A 61 -9.13 7.68 -18.97
CA TRP A 61 -8.42 6.78 -18.07
C TRP A 61 -7.53 5.82 -18.87
N LEU A 62 -6.22 5.94 -18.69
CA LEU A 62 -5.25 5.01 -19.26
C LEU A 62 -5.25 3.68 -18.46
N PRO A 63 -4.99 2.54 -19.13
CA PRO A 63 -4.77 1.28 -18.43
C PRO A 63 -3.62 1.40 -17.41
N LEU A 64 -3.79 0.78 -16.25
CA LEU A 64 -2.76 0.78 -15.21
C LEU A 64 -1.69 -0.26 -15.55
N ASN A 65 -0.43 0.08 -15.24
CA ASN A 65 0.70 -0.83 -15.34
C ASN A 65 1.28 -1.03 -13.95
N GLY A 66 1.23 -2.26 -13.43
CA GLY A 66 1.89 -2.64 -12.18
C GLY A 66 1.06 -3.49 -11.23
N CYS A 67 -0.27 -3.46 -11.30
CA CYS A 67 -1.12 -4.15 -10.32
C CYS A 67 -0.96 -5.68 -10.33
N VAL A 68 -0.52 -6.27 -11.45
CA VAL A 68 -0.17 -7.69 -11.50
C VAL A 68 1.15 -7.96 -10.78
N THR A 69 2.17 -7.13 -11.01
CA THR A 69 3.45 -7.22 -10.27
C THR A 69 3.22 -7.04 -8.77
N ASP A 70 2.34 -6.12 -8.39
CA ASP A 70 1.98 -5.89 -6.99
C ASP A 70 1.37 -7.15 -6.36
N VAL A 71 0.48 -7.84 -7.09
CA VAL A 71 -0.12 -9.10 -6.66
C VAL A 71 0.93 -10.21 -6.51
N ASP A 72 1.85 -10.33 -7.46
CA ASP A 72 2.90 -11.35 -7.40
C ASP A 72 3.81 -11.13 -6.18
N LEU A 73 4.28 -9.89 -5.97
CA LEU A 73 5.08 -9.53 -4.79
C LEU A 73 4.32 -9.75 -3.48
N GLN A 74 3.02 -9.46 -3.47
CA GLN A 74 2.18 -9.69 -2.30
C GLN A 74 2.03 -11.18 -1.98
N GLN A 75 1.88 -12.03 -3.01
CA GLN A 75 1.81 -13.47 -2.85
C GLN A 75 3.10 -14.03 -2.25
N GLU A 76 4.25 -13.64 -2.79
CA GLU A 76 5.56 -14.03 -2.27
C GLU A 76 5.73 -13.64 -0.80
N LEU A 77 5.30 -12.43 -0.44
CA LEU A 77 5.34 -11.94 0.93
C LEU A 77 4.45 -12.79 1.85
N LEU A 78 3.22 -13.09 1.45
CA LEU A 78 2.29 -13.91 2.24
C LEU A 78 2.81 -15.33 2.47
N VAL A 79 3.38 -15.96 1.44
CA VAL A 79 3.93 -17.32 1.53
C VAL A 79 5.19 -17.33 2.40
N HIS A 80 6.18 -16.50 2.08
CA HIS A 80 7.51 -16.62 2.67
C HIS A 80 7.64 -15.93 4.03
N ARG A 81 6.92 -14.84 4.27
CA ARG A 81 7.01 -14.09 5.54
C ARG A 81 5.90 -14.44 6.52
N PHE A 82 4.69 -14.70 6.03
CA PHE A 82 3.53 -14.94 6.90
C PHE A 82 3.06 -16.39 6.94
N GLY A 83 3.70 -17.29 6.19
CA GLY A 83 3.47 -18.73 6.26
C GLY A 83 2.13 -19.16 5.65
N PHE A 84 1.59 -18.41 4.69
CA PHE A 84 0.42 -18.85 3.94
C PHE A 84 0.81 -20.04 3.06
N LYS A 85 -0.12 -21.00 2.91
CA LYS A 85 0.03 -22.08 1.94
C LYS A 85 -0.34 -21.53 0.56
N PRO A 86 0.45 -21.78 -0.50
CA PRO A 86 0.12 -21.30 -1.84
C PRO A 86 -1.28 -21.74 -2.31
N ALA A 87 -1.70 -22.97 -1.96
CA ALA A 87 -3.03 -23.50 -2.30
C ALA A 87 -4.20 -22.79 -1.60
N ASP A 88 -3.93 -22.00 -0.56
CA ASP A 88 -4.91 -21.22 0.20
C ASP A 88 -4.93 -19.72 -0.23
N ILE A 89 -4.17 -19.37 -1.27
CA ILE A 89 -4.16 -18.04 -1.88
C ILE A 89 -4.89 -18.11 -3.21
N MET A 90 -5.96 -17.35 -3.36
CA MET A 90 -6.69 -17.19 -4.60
C MET A 90 -6.32 -15.86 -5.25
N THR A 91 -5.90 -15.90 -6.51
CA THR A 91 -5.48 -14.70 -7.24
C THR A 91 -6.44 -14.44 -8.41
N LEU A 92 -6.97 -13.22 -8.47
CA LEU A 92 -7.79 -12.72 -9.56
C LEU A 92 -7.05 -11.56 -10.22
N ASN A 93 -6.50 -11.78 -11.41
CA ASN A 93 -5.85 -10.73 -12.16
C ASN A 93 -6.58 -10.42 -13.47
N ARG A 94 -6.47 -9.18 -13.91
CA ARG A 94 -6.94 -8.76 -15.23
C ARG A 94 -5.82 -7.99 -15.94
N SER A 95 -5.09 -8.69 -16.80
CA SER A 95 -4.00 -8.18 -17.63
C SER A 95 -4.23 -8.41 -19.11
N ILE A 96 -3.57 -7.60 -19.96
CA ILE A 96 -3.59 -7.74 -21.42
C ILE A 96 -2.84 -9.01 -21.77
N CYS A 97 -3.56 -10.01 -22.26
CA CYS A 97 -2.98 -11.11 -23.01
C CYS A 97 -2.43 -10.51 -24.30
N HIS A 98 -1.10 -10.48 -24.44
CA HIS A 98 -0.44 -10.22 -25.71
C HIS A 98 -0.49 -11.46 -26.60
#